data_AF-Q66T58-F1
#
_entry.id   AF-Q66T58-F1
#
_cell.length_a   1.000
_cell.length_b   1.000
_cell.length_c   1.000
_cell.angle_alpha   90.00
_cell.angle_beta   90.00
_cell.angle_gamma   90.00
#
_symmetry.space_group_name_H-M   'P 1'
#
loop_
_entity.id
_entity.type
_entity.pdbx_description
1 polymer ?
#
loop_
_entity_poly.entity_id
_entity_poly.type
_entity_poly.pdbx_seq_one_letter_code
_entity_poly.pdbx_strand_id
1 'polypeptide(L)' 'EIVKQKNDMGHKVFPIFYNVDPSDLRKQKEKAEEAFAKHEERYKEDRDKIQRWRNALTQVANIKGWHLNRRLC' A
#
# COMPACT_ATOMS: atom_id res chain seq x y z
N GLU A 1 -7.34 -3.13 -9.79
CA GLU A 1 -7.73 -4.56 -9.70
C GLU A 1 -7.98 -5.09 -8.29
N ILE A 2 -6.97 -5.46 -7.48
CA ILE A 2 -7.17 -6.31 -6.28
C ILE A 2 -8.13 -5.71 -5.25
N VAL A 3 -7.95 -4.44 -4.88
CA VAL A 3 -8.83 -3.75 -3.92
C VAL A 3 -10.26 -3.61 -4.46
N LYS A 4 -10.41 -3.39 -5.76
CA LYS A 4 -11.73 -3.33 -6.41
C LYS A 4 -12.42 -4.68 -6.34
N GLN A 5 -11.73 -5.77 -6.66
CA GLN A 5 -12.25 -7.14 -6.57
C GLN A 5 -12.66 -7.52 -5.13
N LYS A 6 -11.88 -7.10 -4.13
CA LYS A 6 -12.25 -7.24 -2.71
C LYS A 6 -13.56 -6.52 -2.38
N ASN A 7 -13.72 -5.30 -2.86
CA ASN A 7 -14.86 -4.45 -2.49
C ASN A 7 -16.13 -4.80 -3.28
N ASP A 8 -16.00 -5.10 -4.58
CA ASP A 8 -17.14 -5.32 -5.47
C ASP A 8 -17.62 -6.79 -5.47
N MET A 9 -16.68 -7.75 -5.39
CA MET A 9 -16.98 -9.19 -5.52
C MET A 9 -16.73 -9.97 -4.22
N GLY A 10 -16.32 -9.29 -3.14
CA GLY A 10 -16.08 -9.93 -1.83
C GLY A 10 -14.85 -10.84 -1.78
N HIS A 11 -13.91 -10.71 -2.73
CA HIS A 11 -12.69 -11.50 -2.72
C HIS A 11 -11.87 -11.26 -1.45
N LYS A 12 -11.33 -12.34 -0.87
CA LYS A 12 -10.43 -12.26 0.27
C LYS A 12 -9.04 -11.84 -0.19
N VAL A 13 -8.46 -10.86 0.49
CA VAL A 13 -7.11 -10.37 0.26
C VAL A 13 -6.28 -10.66 1.49
N PHE A 14 -5.10 -11.22 1.29
CA PHE A 14 -4.18 -11.60 2.35
C PHE A 14 -2.84 -10.91 2.15
N PRO A 15 -2.61 -9.74 2.77
CA PRO A 15 -1.37 -9.01 2.57
C PRO A 15 -0.18 -9.67 3.27
N ILE A 16 0.96 -9.66 2.60
CA ILE A 16 2.27 -10.01 3.14
C ILE A 16 3.11 -8.74 3.14
N PHE A 17 3.49 -8.30 4.33
CA PHE A 17 4.30 -7.11 4.56
C PHE A 17 5.75 -7.52 4.77
N TYR A 18 6.60 -7.28 3.77
CA TYR A 18 7.99 -7.73 3.78
C TYR A 18 8.95 -6.57 4.10
N ASN A 19 9.65 -6.64 5.24
CA ASN A 19 10.57 -5.63 5.75
C ASN A 19 10.00 -4.20 5.78
N VAL A 20 8.68 -4.10 5.98
CA VAL A 20 7.94 -2.83 6.10
C VAL A 20 6.96 -2.94 7.25
N ASP A 21 6.78 -1.83 7.98
CA ASP A 21 5.72 -1.74 8.98
C ASP A 21 4.41 -1.31 8.29
N PRO A 22 3.31 -2.05 8.44
CA PRO A 22 2.02 -1.66 7.87
C PRO A 22 1.47 -0.36 8.42
N SER A 23 1.91 0.09 9.60
CA SER A 23 1.55 1.39 10.13
C SER A 23 2.15 2.53 9.31
N ASP A 24 3.35 2.35 8.76
CA ASP A 24 3.99 3.30 7.83
C ASP A 24 3.25 3.33 6.50
N LEU A 25 2.80 2.17 5.99
CA LEU A 25 2.01 2.08 4.77
C LEU A 25 0.61 2.68 4.93
N ARG A 26 0.00 2.51 6.11
CA ARG A 26 -1.33 3.05 6.43
C ARG A 26 -1.31 4.57 6.49
N LYS A 27 -0.31 5.12 7.17
CA LYS A 27 -0.10 6.57 7.31
C LYS A 27 0.59 7.17 6.08
N GLN A 28 1.11 6.34 5.19
CA GLN A 28 1.92 6.71 4.02
C GLN A 28 3.09 7.62 4.41
N LYS A 29 3.82 7.22 5.45
CA LYS A 29 4.97 7.93 6.01
C LYS A 29 6.29 7.21 5.71
N GLU A 30 7.40 7.84 6.07
CA GLU A 30 8.75 7.30 5.91
C GLU A 30 9.03 6.89 4.45
N LYS A 31 9.44 5.64 4.23
CA LYS A 31 9.76 5.11 2.90
C LYS A 31 8.56 5.14 1.93
N ALA A 32 7.33 5.04 2.45
CA ALA A 32 6.14 5.13 1.62
C ALA A 32 5.95 6.55 1.07
N GLU A 33 6.23 7.56 1.89
CA GLU A 33 6.15 8.98 1.49
C GLU A 33 7.17 9.31 0.41
N GLU A 34 8.44 8.91 0.61
CA GLU A 34 9.51 9.10 -0.36
C GLU A 34 9.21 8.42 -1.70
N ALA A 35 8.64 7.21 -1.67
CA ALA A 35 8.25 6.49 -2.87
C ALA A 35 7.09 7.19 -3.60
N PHE A 36 6.07 7.67 -2.88
CA PHE A 36 4.98 8.42 -3.48
C PHE A 36 5.45 9.75 -4.08
N ALA A 37 6.36 10.49 -3.44
CA ALA A 37 6.91 11.73 -3.99
C ALA A 37 7.63 11.48 -5.33
N LYS A 38 8.44 10.43 -5.42
CA LYS A 38 9.09 10.02 -6.69
C LYS A 38 8.07 9.63 -7.76
N HIS A 39 6.99 8.95 -7.37
CA HIS A 39 5.94 8.57 -8.32
C HIS A 39 5.09 9.76 -8.76
N GLU A 40 4.80 10.70 -7.87
CA GLU A 40 4.14 11.97 -8.21
C GLU A 40 4.96 12.78 -9.19
N GLU A 41 6.29 12.79 -9.03
CA GLU A 41 7.18 13.44 -9.99
C GLU A 41 7.19 12.75 -11.37
N ARG A 42 7.14 11.42 -11.38
CA ARG A 42 7.14 10.62 -12.60
C ARG A 42 5.81 10.65 -13.34
N TYR A 43 4.70 10.74 -12.63
CA TYR A 43 3.33 10.68 -13.14
C TYR A 43 2.57 11.98 -12.87
N LYS A 44 3.24 13.14 -13.00
CA LYS A 44 2.66 14.47 -12.70
C LYS A 44 1.33 14.74 -13.40
N GLU A 45 1.17 14.21 -14.61
CA GLU A 45 -0.04 14.37 -15.44
C GLU A 45 -1.18 13.44 -15.03
N ASP A 46 -0.91 12.38 -14.26
CA ASP A 46 -1.87 11.35 -13.84
C ASP A 46 -2.00 11.30 -12.32
N ARG A 47 -2.44 12.43 -11.75
CA ARG A 47 -2.68 12.57 -10.31
C ARG A 47 -3.74 11.60 -9.79
N ASP A 48 -4.73 11.29 -10.61
CA ASP A 48 -5.80 10.34 -10.27
C ASP A 48 -5.25 8.93 -10.04
N LYS A 49 -4.28 8.50 -10.85
CA LYS A 49 -3.59 7.22 -10.64
C LYS A 49 -2.81 7.17 -9.34
N ILE A 50 -2.10 8.25 -9.00
CA ILE A 50 -1.42 8.33 -7.69
C ILE A 50 -2.43 8.23 -6.55
N GLN A 51 -3.52 8.98 -6.61
CA GLN A 51 -4.55 8.94 -5.57
C GLN A 51 -5.19 7.56 -5.43
N ARG A 52 -5.43 6.86 -6.55
CA ARG A 52 -5.92 5.48 -6.55
C ARG A 52 -4.93 4.53 -5.87
N TRP A 53 -3.64 4.68 -6.11
CA TRP A 53 -2.62 3.87 -5.45
C TRP A 53 -2.51 4.15 -3.95
N ARG A 54 -2.54 5.42 -3.55
CA ARG A 54 -2.58 5.84 -2.14
C ARG A 54 -3.77 5.20 -1.42
N ASN A 55 -4.97 5.31 -2.00
CA ASN A 55 -6.19 4.75 -1.43
C ASN A 55 -6.16 3.21 -1.36
N ALA A 56 -5.62 2.56 -2.40
CA ALA A 56 -5.49 1.11 -2.43
C ALA A 56 -4.51 0.62 -1.36
N LEU A 57 -3.36 1.28 -1.22
CA LEU A 57 -2.35 0.90 -0.24
C LEU A 57 -2.86 1.06 1.20
N THR A 58 -3.53 2.17 1.51
CA THR A 58 -4.14 2.38 2.84
C THR A 58 -5.20 1.31 3.13
N GLN A 59 -6.03 0.93 2.15
CA GLN A 59 -7.01 -0.15 2.34
C GLN A 59 -6.33 -1.50 2.62
N VAL A 60 -5.29 -1.85 1.86
CA VAL A 60 -4.57 -3.11 2.06
C VAL A 60 -3.82 -3.13 3.40
N ALA A 61 -3.21 -2.02 3.81
CA ALA A 61 -2.51 -1.87 5.10
C ALA A 61 -3.43 -1.92 6.34
N ASN A 62 -4.75 -1.84 6.14
CA ASN A 62 -5.75 -2.02 7.18
C ASN A 62 -6.22 -3.48 7.32
N ILE A 63 -5.86 -4.35 6.38
CA ILE A 63 -6.21 -5.77 6.43
C ILE A 63 -5.17 -6.50 7.29
N LYS A 64 -5.62 -7.42 8.15
CA LYS A 64 -4.72 -8.30 8.92
C LYS A 64 -3.88 -9.13 7.95
N GLY A 65 -2.57 -9.15 8.15
CA GLY A 65 -1.62 -9.85 7.28
C GLY A 65 -0.40 -10.34 8.04
N TRP A 66 0.55 -10.90 7.30
CA TRP A 66 1.81 -11.38 7.87
C TRP A 66 2.91 -10.33 7.75
N HIS A 67 3.62 -10.13 8.85
CA HIS A 67 4.76 -9.22 8.92
C HIS A 67 6.03 -10.07 8.86
N LEU A 68 6.66 -10.10 7.70
CA LEU A 68 7.94 -10.77 7.49
C LEU A 68 9.03 -9.73 7.67
N ASN A 69 9.56 -9.62 8.89
CA ASN A 69 10.73 -8.81 9.16
C ASN A 69 11.96 -9.72 9.20
N ARG A 70 12.97 -9.46 8.35
CA ARG A 70 14.32 -10.03 8.46
C ARG A 70 15.07 -9.45 9.67
N ARG A 71 14.45 -9.43 10.84
CA ARG A 71 15.22 -9.49 12.08
C ARG A 71 15.52 -10.97 12.26
N LEU A 72 16.76 -11.33 11.89
CA LEU A 72 17.38 -12.58 12.31
C LEU A 72 17.08 -12.78 13.80
N CYS A 73 16.72 -14.01 14.16
CA CYS A 73 16.50 -14.47 15.52
C CYS A 73 17.50 -13.87 16.52
#